data_AF-L5LXR3-F1
#
_entry.id   AF-L5LXR3-F1
#
_cell.length_a   1.000
_cell.length_b   1.000
_cell.length_c   1.000
_cell.angle_alpha   90.00
_cell.angle_beta   90.00
_cell.angle_gamma   90.00
#
_symmetry.space_group_name_H-M   'P 1'
#
loop_
_entity.id
_entity.type
_entity.pdbx_description
1 polymer ?
#
loop_
_entity_poly.entity_id
_entity_poly.type
_entity_poly.pdbx_seq_one_letter_code
_entity_poly.pdbx_strand_id
1 'polypeptide(L)'
;MHVRDWMLLENMGAYTLAAATTFNGFQRPRIYYVMSGPTWQLMQQVQNHDFPSDAKEDAGALPVSCAWESRWSAPQQPAHQPRVNM
;
A
#
# COMPACT_ATOMS: atom_id res chain seq x y z
N MET A 1 14.43 -19.33 29.28
CA MET A 1 14.99 -19.10 27.93
C MET A 1 16.50 -19.23 28.04
N HIS A 2 17.11 -19.96 27.13
CA HIS A 2 18.54 -20.28 27.12
C HIS A 2 19.18 -19.91 25.79
N VAL A 3 20.51 -19.94 25.75
CA VAL A 3 21.25 -19.75 24.50
C VAL A 3 20.79 -20.79 23.48
N ARG A 4 20.50 -20.35 22.24
CA ARG A 4 19.97 -21.13 21.10
C ARG A 4 18.45 -21.34 21.07
N ASP A 5 17.72 -20.85 22.06
CA ASP A 5 16.26 -20.75 21.93
C ASP A 5 15.90 -19.69 20.89
N TRP A 6 14.76 -19.88 20.23
CA TRP A 6 14.25 -18.97 19.21
C TRP A 6 13.20 -18.05 19.80
N MET A 7 13.17 -16.79 19.33
CA MET A 7 12.05 -15.87 19.54
C MET A 7 11.37 -15.60 18.21
N LEU A 8 10.04 -15.65 18.20
CA LEU A 8 9.22 -15.28 17.05
C LEU A 8 8.63 -13.89 17.29
N LEU A 9 8.85 -12.99 16.33
CA LEU A 9 8.21 -11.68 16.30
C LEU A 9 7.29 -11.63 15.07
N GLU A 10 5.98 -11.70 15.32
CA GLU A 10 4.96 -11.61 14.28
C GLU A 10 4.74 -10.15 13.86
N ASN A 11 4.05 -9.94 12.73
CA ASN A 11 3.67 -8.60 12.23
C ASN A 11 4.85 -7.68 11.85
N MET A 12 6.02 -8.24 11.59
CA MET A 12 7.23 -7.50 11.20
C MET A 12 7.31 -7.17 9.70
N GLY A 13 6.18 -7.01 9.01
CA GLY A 13 6.13 -6.82 7.56
C GLY A 13 6.33 -5.38 7.10
N ALA A 14 5.94 -4.39 7.90
CA ALA A 14 5.94 -2.97 7.53
C ALA A 14 7.01 -2.18 8.30
N TYR A 15 7.73 -1.29 7.61
CA TYR A 15 8.74 -0.37 8.18
C TYR A 15 9.89 -1.05 8.95
N THR A 16 10.10 -2.34 8.78
CA THR A 16 11.15 -3.11 9.46
C THR A 16 12.40 -3.23 8.58
N LEU A 17 12.41 -4.19 7.65
CA LEU A 17 13.53 -4.45 6.76
C LEU A 17 13.81 -3.26 5.83
N ALA A 18 12.76 -2.53 5.44
CA ALA A 18 12.85 -1.36 4.58
C ALA A 18 13.75 -0.24 5.16
N ALA A 19 13.82 -0.12 6.49
CA ALA A 19 14.63 0.88 7.19
C ALA A 19 15.88 0.30 7.88
N ALA A 20 16.11 -1.01 7.79
CA ALA A 20 17.20 -1.68 8.50
C ALA A 20 18.57 -1.27 7.95
N THR A 21 19.56 -1.04 8.81
CA THR A 21 20.97 -0.79 8.42
C THR A 21 21.85 -1.98 8.78
N THR A 22 23.10 -1.97 8.30
CA THR A 22 24.12 -2.96 8.69
C THR A 22 25.12 -2.36 9.68
N PHE A 23 24.65 -1.51 10.60
CA PHE A 23 25.49 -0.94 11.64
C PHE A 23 26.16 -2.06 12.46
N ASN A 24 27.44 -1.90 12.79
CA ASN A 24 28.30 -2.92 13.40
C ASN A 24 28.52 -4.21 12.57
N GLY A 25 28.24 -4.18 11.26
CA GLY A 25 28.54 -5.29 10.36
C GLY A 25 27.57 -6.48 10.45
N PHE A 26 26.51 -6.38 11.27
CA PHE A 26 25.45 -7.38 11.29
C PHE A 26 24.69 -7.39 9.97
N GLN A 27 24.56 -8.58 9.38
CA GLN A 27 23.87 -8.76 8.11
C GLN A 27 22.36 -8.69 8.32
N ARG A 28 21.65 -8.16 7.30
CA ARG A 28 20.18 -8.21 7.28
C ARG A 28 19.71 -9.67 7.22
N PRO A 29 18.58 -10.03 7.87
CA PRO A 29 18.05 -11.37 7.84
C PRO A 29 17.66 -11.78 6.42
N ARG A 30 17.78 -13.07 6.10
CA ARG A 30 17.31 -13.63 4.82
C ARG A 30 15.79 -13.75 4.83
N ILE A 31 15.16 -13.35 3.73
CA ILE A 31 13.71 -13.50 3.54
C ILE A 31 13.44 -14.79 2.77
N TYR A 32 12.54 -15.60 3.29
CA TYR A 32 12.03 -16.78 2.60
C TYR A 32 10.56 -16.55 2.26
N TYR A 33 10.26 -16.41 0.96
CA TYR A 33 8.88 -16.25 0.49
C TYR A 33 8.22 -17.62 0.38
N VAL A 34 6.99 -17.72 0.90
CA VAL A 34 6.18 -18.93 0.83
C VAL A 34 4.77 -18.57 0.37
N MET A 35 4.16 -19.44 -0.40
CA MET A 35 2.78 -19.29 -0.86
C MET A 35 2.12 -20.67 -0.90
N SER A 36 0.88 -20.76 -0.40
CA SER A 36 0.13 -22.00 -0.48
C SER A 36 -0.34 -22.28 -1.92
N GLY A 37 -0.56 -23.55 -2.27
CA GLY A 37 -1.10 -23.93 -3.58
C GLY A 37 -2.42 -23.21 -3.93
N PRO A 38 -3.43 -23.18 -3.03
CA PRO A 38 -4.66 -22.41 -3.25
C PRO A 38 -4.43 -20.90 -3.43
N THR A 39 -3.53 -20.29 -2.64
CA THR A 39 -3.20 -18.86 -2.79
C THR A 39 -2.56 -18.58 -4.15
N TRP A 40 -1.72 -19.48 -4.64
CA TRP A 40 -1.14 -19.39 -5.98
C TRP A 40 -2.21 -19.47 -7.08
N GLN A 41 -3.16 -20.41 -6.98
CA GLN A 41 -4.27 -20.50 -7.93
C GLN A 41 -5.11 -19.21 -7.96
N LEU A 42 -5.38 -18.62 -6.78
CA LEU A 42 -6.06 -17.33 -6.70
C LEU A 42 -5.24 -16.22 -7.38
N MET A 43 -3.93 -16.18 -7.14
CA MET A 43 -3.05 -15.22 -7.81
C MET A 43 -3.11 -15.35 -9.33
N GLN A 44 -3.18 -16.59 -9.84
CA GLN A 44 -3.34 -16.84 -11.27
C GLN A 44 -4.69 -16.33 -11.81
N GLN A 45 -5.78 -16.47 -11.06
CA GLN A 45 -7.06 -15.89 -11.47
C GLN A 45 -7.01 -14.36 -11.56
N VAL A 46 -6.38 -13.70 -10.59
CA VAL A 46 -6.21 -12.24 -10.60
C VAL A 46 -5.33 -11.79 -11.75
N GLN A 47 -4.25 -12.52 -12.05
CA GLN A 47 -3.37 -12.21 -13.17
C GLN A 47 -4.07 -12.36 -14.54
N ASN A 48 -4.96 -13.35 -14.67
CA ASN A 48 -5.68 -13.63 -15.92
C ASN A 48 -6.97 -12.80 -16.07
N HIS A 49 -7.41 -12.09 -15.04
CA HIS A 49 -8.44 -11.08 -15.18
C HIS A 49 -7.81 -9.81 -15.76
N ASP A 50 -8.05 -9.56 -17.04
CA ASP A 50 -7.76 -8.26 -17.64
C ASP A 50 -8.48 -7.20 -16.80
N PHE A 51 -7.72 -6.22 -16.27
CA PHE A 51 -8.32 -4.97 -15.86
C PHE A 51 -9.06 -4.43 -17.09
N PRO A 52 -10.36 -4.11 -17.02
CA PRO A 52 -11.04 -3.51 -18.15
C PRO A 52 -10.27 -2.26 -18.55
N SER A 53 -9.61 -2.32 -19.71
CA SER A 53 -8.98 -1.15 -20.33
C SER A 53 -10.06 -0.11 -20.45
N ASP A 54 -9.86 1.06 -19.82
CA ASP A 54 -10.80 2.17 -19.78
C ASP A 54 -11.52 2.32 -21.13
N ALA A 55 -12.75 1.83 -21.19
CA ALA A 55 -13.63 2.12 -22.29
C ALA A 55 -13.82 3.64 -22.26
N LYS A 56 -13.55 4.29 -23.40
CA LYS A 56 -13.76 5.73 -23.61
C LYS A 56 -15.00 6.18 -22.85
N GLU A 57 -14.78 7.16 -21.99
CA GLU A 57 -15.76 7.92 -21.23
C GLU A 57 -16.92 8.35 -22.15
N ASP A 58 -17.97 7.53 -22.20
CA ASP A 58 -19.30 7.99 -22.59
C ASP A 58 -20.04 8.34 -21.30
N ALA A 59 -20.33 9.63 -21.17
CA ALA A 59 -20.89 10.24 -19.99
C ALA A 59 -22.36 9.80 -19.80
N GLY A 60 -22.55 8.57 -19.32
CA GLY A 60 -23.87 8.03 -19.05
C GLY A 60 -23.78 6.64 -18.43
N ALA A 61 -23.88 6.58 -17.10
CA ALA A 61 -23.90 5.36 -16.27
C ALA A 61 -22.54 4.69 -15.99
N LEU A 62 -21.74 5.33 -15.13
CA LEU A 62 -20.66 4.62 -14.42
C LEU A 62 -21.22 3.93 -13.16
N PRO A 63 -20.93 2.64 -12.93
CA PRO A 63 -21.26 1.98 -11.67
C PRO A 63 -20.38 2.55 -10.56
N VAL A 64 -21.00 2.93 -9.45
CA VAL A 64 -20.33 3.37 -8.21
C VAL A 64 -19.42 2.24 -7.72
N SER A 65 -18.13 2.38 -8.00
CA SER A 65 -17.05 1.64 -7.36
C SER A 65 -16.27 2.62 -6.48
N CYS A 66 -15.76 2.11 -5.36
CA CYS A 66 -15.33 2.76 -4.11
C CYS A 66 -14.34 3.96 -4.16
N ALA A 67 -14.09 4.58 -5.30
CA ALA A 67 -13.20 5.75 -5.44
C ALA A 67 -13.82 7.08 -4.96
N TRP A 68 -15.10 7.11 -4.56
CA TRP A 68 -15.81 8.34 -4.17
C TRP A 68 -15.68 8.76 -2.69
N GLU A 69 -15.14 7.91 -1.81
CA GLU A 69 -15.11 8.19 -0.36
C GLU A 69 -13.98 9.13 0.09
N SER A 70 -13.20 9.71 -0.82
CA SER A 70 -12.10 10.61 -0.44
C SER A 70 -12.49 12.10 -0.33
N ARG A 71 -13.79 12.46 -0.42
CA ARG A 71 -14.22 13.86 -0.33
C ARG A 71 -15.09 14.17 0.90
N TRP A 72 -14.46 14.16 2.09
CA TRP A 72 -14.91 14.88 3.29
C TRP A 72 -13.72 14.89 4.27
N SER A 73 -13.07 15.97 4.71
CA SER A 73 -13.45 17.38 4.89
C SER A 73 -12.19 18.25 4.82
N ALA A 74 -12.25 19.40 4.15
CA ALA A 74 -11.43 20.53 4.52
C ALA A 74 -12.34 21.77 4.49
N PRO A 75 -12.70 22.37 5.63
CA PRO A 75 -13.25 23.70 5.64
C PRO A 75 -12.09 24.69 5.63
N GLN A 76 -11.88 25.40 4.53
CA GLN A 76 -11.10 26.64 4.57
C GLN A 76 -11.88 27.75 3.87
N GLN A 77 -12.12 28.80 4.66
CA GLN A 77 -12.90 30.01 4.43
C GLN A 77 -12.42 30.83 3.21
N PRO A 78 -13.27 31.77 2.70
CA PRO A 78 -13.01 32.50 1.46
C PRO A 78 -11.76 33.39 1.53
N ALA A 79 -11.07 33.44 0.39
CA ALA A 79 -9.84 34.18 0.16
C ALA A 79 -10.03 35.70 0.36
N HIS A 80 -9.34 36.26 1.35
CA HIS A 80 -8.99 37.69 1.38
C HIS A 80 -7.59 37.86 0.79
N GLN A 81 -7.49 38.53 -0.37
CA GLN A 81 -6.22 38.96 -0.96
C GLN A 81 -5.64 40.14 -0.17
N PRO A 82 -4.35 40.14 0.21
CA PRO A 82 -3.66 41.38 0.57
C PRO A 82 -3.19 42.09 -0.71
N ARG A 83 -3.66 43.33 -0.88
CA ARG A 83 -3.09 44.33 -1.80
C ARG A 83 -1.67 44.68 -1.32
N VAL A 84 -0.66 44.43 -2.16
CA VAL A 84 0.66 45.07 -2.03
C VAL A 84 0.63 46.35 -2.85
N ASN A 85 0.72 47.49 -2.17
CA ASN A 85 0.96 48.79 -2.82
C ASN A 85 2.47 49.01 -2.96
N MET A 86 2.82 49.71 -4.04
CA MET A 86 4.16 50.11 -4.48
C MET A 86 4.87 51.02 -3.49
#